data_AF-A0A9D7AID5-F1
#
_entry.id   AF-A0A9D7AID5-F1
#
_cell.length_a   1.000
_cell.length_b   1.000
_cell.length_c   1.000
_cell.angle_alpha   90.00
_cell.angle_beta   90.00
_cell.angle_gamma   90.00
#
_symmetry.space_group_name_H-M   'P 1'
#
loop_
_entity.id
_entity.type
_entity.pdbx_description
1 polymer ?
#
loop_
_entity_poly.entity_id
_entity_poly.type
_entity_poly.pdbx_seq_one_letter_code
_entity_poly.pdbx_strand_id
1 'polypeptide(L)'
;KWKGQLPYDPAIEKRFCRFESPEYGIRALMSLLGTYQRKYALNSVDGIIGRWAPTIENNTNAYVNAVAKALGVSPMDWIRVSDKKTAIGLAKAIVQHENGSQPYPDEVFERAFNLL
;
A
#
# COMPACT_ATOMS: atom_id res chain seq x y z
N LYS A 1 -11.86 3.32 13.19
CA LYS A 1 -10.89 2.25 13.52
C LYS A 1 -10.77 1.31 12.34
N TRP A 2 -9.59 0.75 12.09
CA TRP A 2 -9.44 -0.26 11.03
C TRP A 2 -10.01 -1.61 11.47
N LYS A 3 -10.47 -2.42 10.51
CA LYS A 3 -10.89 -3.80 10.76
C LYS A 3 -9.65 -4.62 11.15
N GLY A 4 -9.76 -5.43 12.21
CA GLY A 4 -8.65 -6.22 12.76
C GLY A 4 -7.57 -5.40 13.47
N GLN A 5 -7.80 -4.11 13.74
CA GLN A 5 -6.85 -3.28 14.49
C GLN A 5 -6.86 -3.66 15.97
N LEU A 6 -5.70 -4.00 16.50
CA LEU A 6 -5.51 -4.27 17.92
C LEU A 6 -5.64 -2.99 18.76
N PRO A 7 -5.93 -3.10 20.07
CA PRO A 7 -5.83 -1.99 21.01
C PRO A 7 -4.46 -1.29 20.91
N TYR A 8 -4.45 0.02 21.16
CA TYR A 8 -3.20 0.80 21.16
C TYR A 8 -2.24 0.23 22.21
N ASP A 9 -0.98 0.09 21.81
CA ASP A 9 0.11 -0.33 22.69
C ASP A 9 0.97 0.88 23.03
N PRO A 10 1.08 1.28 24.31
CA PRO A 10 1.96 2.37 24.72
C PRO A 10 3.43 2.17 24.34
N ALA A 11 3.85 0.93 24.07
CA ALA A 11 5.22 0.61 23.65
C ALA A 11 5.54 0.96 22.19
N ILE A 12 4.55 1.30 21.36
CA ILE A 12 4.75 1.76 19.98
C ILE A 12 4.43 3.24 19.83
N GLU A 13 5.06 3.91 18.85
CA GLU A 13 4.74 5.30 18.57
C GLU A 13 3.25 5.46 18.22
N LYS A 14 2.62 6.53 18.74
CA LYS A 14 1.18 6.80 18.60
C LYS A 14 0.67 6.82 17.15
N ARG A 15 1.55 7.10 16.17
CA ARG A 15 1.22 7.13 14.75
C ARG A 15 1.07 5.73 14.12
N PHE A 16 1.61 4.69 14.77
CA PHE A 16 1.52 3.32 14.29
C PHE A 16 0.32 2.59 14.89
N CYS A 17 -0.14 1.57 14.16
CA CYS A 17 -1.15 0.65 14.63
C CYS A 17 -0.71 -0.79 14.31
N ARG A 18 -1.19 -1.73 15.12
CA ARG A 18 -0.97 -3.17 14.91
C ARG A 18 -2.28 -3.84 14.55
N PHE A 19 -2.15 -4.96 13.86
CA PHE A 19 -3.28 -5.76 13.40
C PHE A 19 -3.18 -7.18 13.93
N GLU A 20 -4.32 -7.83 14.09
CA GLU A 20 -4.42 -9.21 14.59
C GLU A 20 -3.79 -10.24 13.64
N SER A 21 -3.66 -9.90 12.34
CA SER A 21 -2.96 -10.71 11.35
C SER A 21 -2.37 -9.85 10.21
N PRO A 22 -1.40 -10.38 9.43
CA PRO A 22 -0.84 -9.69 8.27
C PRO A 22 -1.89 -9.28 7.22
N GLU A 23 -2.90 -10.12 6.98
CA GLU A 23 -3.98 -9.85 6.02
C GLU A 23 -4.73 -8.57 6.37
N TYR A 24 -4.96 -8.29 7.66
CA TYR A 24 -5.64 -7.07 8.09
C TYR A 24 -4.78 -5.82 7.93
N GLY A 25 -3.47 -5.93 8.15
CA GLY A 25 -2.54 -4.84 7.89
C GLY A 25 -2.46 -4.52 6.39
N ILE A 26 -2.33 -5.54 5.56
CA ILE A 26 -2.29 -5.40 4.09
C ILE A 26 -3.64 -4.89 3.54
N ARG A 27 -4.76 -5.32 4.13
CA ARG A 27 -6.09 -4.78 3.82
C ARG A 27 -6.17 -3.29 4.15
N ALA A 28 -5.67 -2.88 5.32
CA ALA A 28 -5.65 -1.47 5.70
C ALA A 28 -4.82 -0.63 4.71
N LEU A 29 -3.66 -1.15 4.28
CA LEU A 29 -2.85 -0.58 3.21
C LEU A 29 -3.67 -0.40 1.92
N MET A 30 -4.24 -1.47 1.37
CA MET A 30 -5.05 -1.40 0.13
C MET A 30 -6.23 -0.43 0.25
N SER A 31 -6.93 -0.45 1.40
CA SER A 31 -8.04 0.45 1.69
C SER A 31 -7.61 1.92 1.74
N LEU A 32 -6.40 2.20 2.24
CA LEU A 32 -5.81 3.53 2.26
C LEU A 32 -5.50 4.02 0.84
N LEU A 33 -4.89 3.18 -0.01
CA LEU A 33 -4.64 3.52 -1.41
C LEU A 33 -5.93 3.75 -2.19
N GLY A 34 -6.97 2.93 -1.98
CA GLY A 34 -8.28 3.14 -2.57
C GLY A 34 -8.93 4.45 -2.09
N THR A 35 -8.68 4.84 -0.85
CA THR A 35 -9.12 6.15 -0.32
C THR A 35 -8.36 7.28 -1.01
N TYR A 36 -7.08 7.11 -1.32
CA TYR A 36 -6.32 8.11 -2.06
C TYR A 36 -6.94 8.40 -3.43
N GLN A 37 -7.26 7.33 -4.16
CA GLN A 37 -7.88 7.44 -5.47
C GLN A 37 -9.27 8.10 -5.40
N ARG A 38 -10.14 7.68 -4.47
CA ARG A 38 -11.50 8.23 -4.36
C ARG A 38 -11.56 9.66 -3.82
N LYS A 39 -10.73 10.01 -2.84
CA LYS A 39 -10.81 11.30 -2.12
C LYS A 39 -9.95 12.38 -2.76
N TYR A 40 -8.83 12.01 -3.39
CA TYR A 40 -7.85 12.96 -3.92
C TYR A 40 -7.63 12.79 -5.44
N ALA A 41 -8.41 11.94 -6.12
CA ALA A 41 -8.31 11.69 -7.56
C ALA A 41 -6.90 11.24 -8.02
N LEU A 42 -6.17 10.55 -7.15
CA LEU A 42 -4.83 10.04 -7.44
C LEU A 42 -4.94 8.72 -8.20
N ASN A 43 -4.82 8.79 -9.54
CA ASN A 43 -5.07 7.68 -10.46
C ASN A 43 -3.81 7.12 -11.12
N SER A 44 -2.62 7.50 -10.67
CA SER A 44 -1.33 7.04 -11.21
C SER A 44 -0.42 6.51 -10.09
N VAL A 45 0.61 5.75 -10.46
CA VAL A 45 1.62 5.29 -9.49
C VAL A 45 2.31 6.49 -8.85
N ASP A 46 2.68 7.50 -9.65
CA ASP A 46 3.27 8.74 -9.19
C ASP A 46 2.40 9.45 -8.15
N GLY A 47 1.11 9.63 -8.42
CA GLY A 47 0.20 10.29 -7.49
C GLY A 47 -0.01 9.49 -6.20
N ILE A 48 -0.21 8.17 -6.30
CA ILE A 48 -0.44 7.30 -5.15
C ILE A 48 0.80 7.23 -4.25
N ILE A 49 1.97 6.94 -4.83
CA ILE A 49 3.22 6.79 -4.08
C ILE A 49 3.76 8.14 -3.60
N GLY A 50 3.60 9.21 -4.39
CA GLY A 50 3.95 10.56 -3.96
C GLY A 50 3.16 11.01 -2.73
N ARG A 51 1.91 10.55 -2.57
CA ARG A 51 1.14 10.77 -1.34
C ARG A 51 1.53 9.80 -0.21
N TRP A 52 1.84 8.55 -0.53
CA TRP A 52 2.26 7.55 0.44
C TRP A 52 3.60 7.91 1.11
N ALA A 53 4.57 8.33 0.31
CA ALA A 53 5.92 8.68 0.72
C ALA A 53 6.33 10.04 0.08
N PRO A 54 5.80 11.17 0.59
CA PRO A 54 6.11 12.49 0.07
C PRO A 54 7.58 12.85 0.31
N THR A 55 8.20 13.55 -0.66
CA THR A 55 9.58 14.02 -0.58
C THR A 55 9.73 15.06 0.53
N ILE A 56 10.41 14.70 1.63
CA ILE A 56 11.18 15.69 2.41
C ILE A 56 12.68 15.48 2.19
N GLU A 57 13.16 14.24 2.00
CA GLU A 57 14.59 13.96 1.70
C GLU A 57 14.84 12.73 0.79
N ASN A 58 13.80 12.04 0.29
CA ASN A 58 13.97 10.81 -0.49
C ASN A 58 13.82 11.03 -2.00
N ASN A 59 14.51 10.20 -2.77
CA ASN A 59 14.40 10.14 -4.22
C ASN A 59 13.06 9.48 -4.60
N THR A 60 11.91 10.13 -4.34
CA THR A 60 10.55 9.57 -4.57
C THR A 60 10.39 9.02 -5.99
N ASN A 61 11.13 9.55 -6.96
CA ASN A 61 11.23 9.00 -8.31
C ASN A 61 11.69 7.53 -8.34
N ALA A 62 12.65 7.12 -7.52
CA ALA A 62 13.11 5.73 -7.45
C ALA A 62 12.02 4.80 -6.91
N TYR A 63 11.27 5.23 -5.89
CA TYR A 63 10.15 4.46 -5.35
C TYR A 63 9.02 4.34 -6.39
N VAL A 64 8.62 5.46 -6.98
CA VAL A 64 7.62 5.50 -8.06
C VAL A 64 8.03 4.56 -9.20
N ASN A 65 9.27 4.64 -9.67
CA ASN A 65 9.78 3.79 -10.76
C ASN A 65 9.82 2.31 -10.38
N ALA A 66 10.20 1.98 -9.14
CA ALA A 66 10.21 0.59 -8.67
C ALA A 66 8.80 0.00 -8.64
N VAL A 67 7.83 0.75 -8.13
CA VAL A 67 6.42 0.32 -8.07
C VAL A 67 5.83 0.23 -9.48
N ALA A 68 6.06 1.23 -10.33
CA ALA A 68 5.58 1.23 -11.72
C ALA A 68 6.12 0.02 -12.50
N LYS A 69 7.41 -0.29 -12.35
CA LYS A 69 8.04 -1.48 -12.92
C LYS A 69 7.41 -2.77 -12.40
N ALA A 70 7.11 -2.87 -11.10
CA ALA A 70 6.47 -4.05 -10.52
C ALA A 70 5.03 -4.27 -11.06
N LEU A 71 4.33 -3.19 -11.38
CA LEU A 71 2.98 -3.24 -11.98
C LEU A 71 3.00 -3.44 -13.50
N GLY A 72 4.13 -3.20 -14.17
CA GLY A 72 4.24 -3.22 -15.63
C GLY A 72 3.55 -2.04 -16.31
N VAL A 73 3.55 -0.87 -15.67
CA VAL A 73 2.94 0.37 -16.16
C VAL A 73 3.94 1.53 -16.11
N SER A 74 3.64 2.62 -16.81
CA SER A 74 4.38 3.88 -16.67
C SER A 74 3.94 4.60 -15.37
N PRO A 75 4.81 5.42 -14.75
CA PRO A 75 4.48 6.17 -13.53
C PRO A 75 3.18 6.99 -13.58
N MET A 76 2.85 7.53 -14.76
CA MET A 76 1.70 8.39 -15.01
C MET A 76 0.51 7.67 -15.64
N ASP A 77 0.62 6.37 -15.92
CA ASP A 77 -0.49 5.60 -16.50
C ASP A 77 -1.67 5.55 -15.52
N TRP A 78 -2.87 5.57 -16.08
CA TRP A 78 -4.08 5.44 -15.29
C TRP A 78 -4.20 4.02 -14.74
N ILE A 79 -4.24 3.88 -13.41
CA ILE A 79 -4.45 2.62 -12.70
C ILE A 79 -5.73 2.66 -11.85
N ARG A 80 -6.26 1.47 -11.51
CA ARG A 80 -7.45 1.34 -10.66
C ARG A 80 -7.13 0.48 -9.46
N VAL A 81 -7.09 1.07 -8.26
CA VAL A 81 -6.86 0.32 -7.00
C VAL A 81 -8.02 -0.63 -6.68
N SER A 82 -9.20 -0.44 -7.28
CA SER A 82 -10.30 -1.41 -7.16
C SER A 82 -10.09 -2.67 -7.99
N ASP A 83 -9.17 -2.66 -8.97
CA ASP A 83 -8.74 -3.87 -9.65
C ASP A 83 -7.83 -4.69 -8.73
N LYS A 84 -8.15 -5.97 -8.57
CA LYS A 84 -7.44 -6.91 -7.71
C LYS A 84 -5.96 -7.01 -8.06
N LYS A 85 -5.63 -7.14 -9.34
CA LYS A 85 -4.23 -7.28 -9.78
C LYS A 85 -3.44 -6.03 -9.42
N THR A 86 -4.02 -4.85 -9.66
CA THR A 86 -3.42 -3.57 -9.31
C THR A 86 -3.25 -3.41 -7.79
N ALA A 87 -4.29 -3.68 -7.00
CA ALA A 87 -4.25 -3.54 -5.54
C ALA A 87 -3.19 -4.43 -4.89
N ILE A 88 -3.14 -5.70 -5.30
CA ILE A 88 -2.15 -6.68 -4.82
C ILE A 88 -0.76 -6.29 -5.29
N GLY A 89 -0.60 -5.87 -6.55
CA GLY A 89 0.68 -5.40 -7.09
C GLY A 89 1.25 -4.22 -6.31
N LEU A 90 0.41 -3.21 -6.04
CA LEU A 90 0.80 -2.05 -5.22
C LEU A 90 1.19 -2.48 -3.80
N ALA A 91 0.38 -3.31 -3.15
CA ALA A 91 0.65 -3.76 -1.80
C ALA A 91 1.97 -4.53 -1.69
N LYS A 92 2.22 -5.47 -2.62
CA LYS A 92 3.49 -6.21 -2.68
C LYS A 92 4.69 -5.28 -2.88
N ALA A 93 4.59 -4.35 -3.83
CA ALA A 93 5.67 -3.42 -4.14
C ALA A 93 6.00 -2.48 -2.96
N ILE A 94 4.97 -1.98 -2.26
CA ILE A 94 5.14 -1.17 -1.05
C ILE A 94 5.78 -1.99 0.06
N VAL A 95 5.26 -3.19 0.36
CA VAL A 95 5.85 -4.06 1.39
C VAL A 95 7.32 -4.38 1.09
N GLN A 96 7.65 -4.69 -0.17
CA GLN A 96 9.02 -4.92 -0.60
C GLN A 96 9.92 -3.70 -0.38
N HIS A 97 9.43 -2.50 -0.67
CA HIS A 97 10.21 -1.27 -0.55
C HIS A 97 10.43 -0.88 0.92
N GLU A 98 9.37 -0.89 1.74
CA GLU A 98 9.43 -0.48 3.14
C GLU A 98 10.26 -1.44 4.02
N ASN A 99 10.21 -2.74 3.72
CA ASN A 99 10.86 -3.77 4.55
C ASN A 99 12.13 -4.34 3.92
N GLY A 100 12.50 -3.92 2.70
CA GLY A 100 13.56 -4.54 1.89
C GLY A 100 13.26 -5.97 1.42
N SER A 101 12.11 -6.54 1.79
CA SER A 101 11.64 -7.86 1.39
C SER A 101 10.11 -7.95 1.45
N GLN A 102 9.55 -8.84 0.63
CA GLN A 102 8.13 -9.18 0.63
C GLN A 102 8.01 -10.65 1.10
N PRO A 103 7.89 -10.91 2.41
CA PRO A 103 8.00 -12.27 2.96
C PRO A 103 6.69 -13.06 2.97
N TYR A 104 5.58 -12.43 2.61
CA TYR A 104 4.24 -13.02 2.68
C TYR A 104 3.91 -13.80 1.40
N PRO A 105 3.27 -14.98 1.48
CA PRO A 105 2.79 -15.68 0.30
C PRO A 105 1.60 -14.94 -0.34
N ASP A 106 1.36 -15.21 -1.61
CA ASP A 106 0.28 -14.60 -2.40
C ASP A 106 -1.10 -14.72 -1.73
N GLU A 107 -1.35 -15.86 -1.08
CA GLU A 107 -2.59 -16.12 -0.36
C GLU A 107 -2.91 -15.06 0.72
N VAL A 108 -1.89 -14.47 1.35
CA VAL A 108 -2.10 -13.39 2.34
C VAL A 108 -2.66 -12.14 1.66
N PHE A 109 -2.13 -11.77 0.49
CA PHE A 109 -2.65 -10.61 -0.27
C PHE A 109 -4.03 -10.87 -0.83
N GLU A 110 -4.27 -12.10 -1.27
CA GLU A 110 -5.57 -12.58 -1.75
C GLU A 110 -6.63 -12.49 -0.66
N ARG A 111 -6.34 -13.01 0.54
CA ARG A 111 -7.21 -12.88 1.72
C ARG A 111 -7.41 -11.42 2.11
N ALA A 112 -6.35 -10.61 2.10
CA ALA A 112 -6.44 -9.17 2.39
C ALA A 112 -7.38 -8.44 1.42
N PHE A 113 -7.29 -8.72 0.11
CA PHE A 113 -8.16 -8.13 -0.90
C PHE A 113 -9.62 -8.56 -0.71
N ASN A 114 -9.87 -9.84 -0.41
CA ASN A 114 -11.22 -10.35 -0.16
C ASN A 114 -11.87 -9.76 1.11
N LEU A 115 -11.10 -9.13 1.99
CA LEU A 115 -11.59 -8.45 3.19
C LEU A 115 -11.91 -6.97 2.98
N LEU A 116 -11.62 -6.38 1.81
CA LEU A 116 -11.83 -4.96 1.52
C LEU A 116 -13.29 -4.55 1.69
#